data_AF-A0AAE1QKE2-F1
#
_entry.id   AF-A0AAE1QKE2-F1
#
_cell.length_a   1.000
_cell.length_b   1.000
_cell.length_c   1.000
_cell.angle_alpha   90.00
_cell.angle_beta   90.00
_cell.angle_gamma   90.00
#
_symmetry.space_group_name_H-M   'P 1'
#
loop_
_entity.id
_entity.type
_entity.pdbx_description
1 polymer ?
#
loop_
_entity_poly.entity_id
_entity_poly.type
_entity_poly.pdbx_seq_one_letter_code
_entity_poly.pdbx_strand_id
1 'polypeptide(L)'
;MRERKSWQVVSSTYAHSTFNPIRHIMENMTILPNPEKPMIALSIGDPTVFGNLKPAKEILQSAEDALHSGKYNGYGPSTGLECARAAVAKHWSVEGKAGTQTTGFPLYTTLAAGLHIDTKHYELKPESNWEVDLESLEAAIDDTTAAIVVNNPSNPCGSVYTKQHLERILDVASEK
;
A
#
# COMPACT_ATOMS: atom_id res chain seq x y z
N MET A 1 24.06 -47.89 10.78
CA MET A 1 22.93 -47.14 10.18
C MET A 1 22.50 -46.10 11.19
N ARG A 2 22.54 -44.79 10.89
CA ARG A 2 21.97 -43.76 11.77
C ARG A 2 20.46 -43.71 11.51
N GLU A 3 19.65 -44.10 12.47
CA GLU A 3 18.19 -43.88 12.43
C GLU A 3 17.90 -42.38 12.42
N ARG A 4 17.36 -41.85 11.32
CA ARG A 4 16.79 -40.50 11.29
C ARG A 4 15.40 -40.55 11.92
N LYS A 5 15.22 -39.89 13.08
CA LYS A 5 14.00 -39.98 13.89
C LYS A 5 12.77 -39.25 13.33
N SER A 6 12.93 -38.29 12.40
CA SER A 6 11.90 -37.73 11.50
C SER A 6 12.45 -36.47 10.83
N TRP A 7 11.78 -35.97 9.80
CA TRP A 7 12.08 -34.65 9.23
C TRP A 7 11.43 -33.56 10.07
N GLN A 8 12.23 -32.64 10.62
CA GLN A 8 11.75 -31.44 11.31
C GLN A 8 12.03 -30.23 10.44
N VAL A 9 11.09 -29.92 9.54
CA VAL A 9 11.12 -28.73 8.69
C VAL A 9 10.15 -27.72 9.29
N VAL A 10 10.67 -26.61 9.79
CA VAL A 10 9.89 -25.51 10.38
C VAL A 10 10.01 -24.26 9.52
N SER A 11 8.99 -23.41 9.53
CA SER A 11 9.01 -22.12 8.86
C SER A 11 10.01 -21.15 9.53
N SER A 12 10.52 -20.19 8.77
CA SER A 12 11.33 -19.10 9.32
C SER A 12 10.51 -18.17 10.21
N THR A 13 11.19 -17.41 11.07
CA THR A 13 10.58 -16.34 11.88
C THR A 13 9.94 -15.28 10.99
N TYR A 14 10.62 -14.85 9.93
CA TYR A 14 10.09 -13.93 8.92
C TYR A 14 8.74 -14.40 8.35
N ALA A 15 8.66 -15.67 7.94
CA ALA A 15 7.43 -16.24 7.40
C ALA A 15 6.30 -16.27 8.44
N HIS A 16 6.63 -16.57 9.71
CA HIS A 16 5.67 -16.58 10.81
C HIS A 16 5.16 -15.17 11.18
N SER A 17 6.03 -14.15 11.09
CA SER A 17 5.70 -12.76 11.39
C SER A 17 5.01 -12.01 10.25
N THR A 18 4.91 -12.62 9.06
CA THR A 18 4.20 -12.04 7.91
C THR A 18 2.69 -12.22 8.07
N PHE A 19 1.98 -11.16 8.43
CA PHE A 19 0.55 -11.21 8.72
C PHE A 19 -0.24 -10.10 8.02
N ASN A 20 -1.28 -10.48 7.27
CA ASN A 20 -2.21 -9.54 6.64
C ASN A 20 -3.57 -9.57 7.36
N PRO A 21 -3.95 -8.49 8.07
CA PRO A 21 -5.18 -8.46 8.86
C PRO A 21 -6.46 -8.52 8.01
N ILE A 22 -6.48 -7.88 6.83
CA ILE A 22 -7.66 -7.90 5.94
C ILE A 22 -7.95 -9.33 5.49
N ARG A 23 -6.91 -10.02 5.02
CA ARG A 23 -7.03 -11.42 4.57
C ARG A 23 -7.45 -12.32 5.72
N HIS A 24 -6.83 -12.17 6.89
CA HIS A 24 -7.18 -12.95 8.08
C HIS A 24 -8.66 -12.78 8.46
N ILE A 25 -9.19 -11.56 8.43
CA ILE A 25 -10.61 -11.32 8.71
C ILE A 25 -11.47 -11.96 7.61
N MET A 26 -11.21 -11.66 6.33
CA MET A 26 -12.04 -12.15 5.22
C MET A 26 -12.06 -13.67 5.08
N GLU A 27 -10.95 -14.36 5.37
CA GLU A 27 -10.86 -15.82 5.26
C GLU A 27 -11.45 -16.56 6.48
N ASN A 28 -11.41 -15.96 7.68
CA ASN A 28 -11.89 -16.62 8.90
C ASN A 28 -13.29 -16.17 9.35
N MET A 29 -13.84 -15.13 8.72
CA MET A 29 -15.17 -14.61 9.01
C MET A 29 -16.24 -15.60 8.54
N THR A 30 -16.79 -16.37 9.48
CA THR A 30 -17.94 -17.24 9.24
C THR A 30 -19.22 -16.43 9.41
N ILE A 31 -19.64 -15.73 8.36
CA ILE A 31 -20.95 -15.08 8.31
C ILE A 31 -21.90 -15.98 7.53
N LEU A 32 -23.03 -16.33 8.15
CA LEU A 32 -24.18 -16.89 7.43
C LEU A 32 -24.98 -15.72 6.86
N PRO A 33 -24.89 -15.42 5.55
CA PRO A 33 -25.67 -14.36 4.96
C PRO A 33 -27.17 -14.71 5.04
N ASN A 34 -28.02 -13.68 4.98
CA ASN A 34 -29.45 -13.90 4.89
C ASN A 34 -29.76 -14.69 3.59
N PRO A 35 -30.40 -15.86 3.66
CA PRO A 35 -30.64 -16.70 2.48
C PRO A 35 -31.61 -16.07 1.48
N GLU A 36 -32.46 -15.14 1.92
CA GLU A 36 -33.48 -14.47 1.10
C GLU A 36 -32.95 -13.22 0.40
N LYS A 37 -31.73 -12.76 0.72
CA LYS A 37 -31.15 -11.54 0.16
C LYS A 37 -29.84 -11.84 -0.56
N PRO A 38 -29.62 -11.29 -1.77
CA PRO A 38 -28.32 -11.40 -2.42
C PRO A 38 -27.26 -10.69 -1.57
N MET A 39 -26.11 -11.32 -1.43
CA MET A 39 -24.94 -10.73 -0.77
C MET A 39 -24.44 -9.53 -1.58
N ILE A 40 -24.15 -8.42 -0.90
CA ILE A 40 -23.50 -7.24 -1.48
C ILE A 40 -22.17 -7.06 -0.77
N ALA A 41 -21.07 -7.34 -1.46
CA ALA A 41 -19.74 -7.25 -0.89
C ALA A 41 -19.17 -5.82 -1.01
N LEU A 42 -19.15 -5.09 0.11
CA LEU A 42 -18.58 -3.73 0.20
C LEU A 42 -17.15 -3.71 0.80
N SER A 43 -16.63 -4.88 1.19
CA SER A 43 -15.29 -5.03 1.78
C SER A 43 -14.18 -5.28 0.74
N ILE A 44 -14.55 -5.43 -0.53
CA ILE A 44 -13.60 -5.76 -1.60
C ILE A 44 -12.98 -4.46 -2.14
N GLY A 45 -11.66 -4.32 -1.99
CA GLY A 45 -10.90 -3.16 -2.48
C GLY A 45 -10.51 -3.23 -3.95
N ASP A 46 -10.93 -4.26 -4.70
CA ASP A 46 -10.67 -4.39 -6.13
C ASP A 46 -11.71 -3.60 -6.95
N PRO A 47 -11.31 -2.51 -7.63
CA PRO A 47 -12.23 -1.66 -8.38
C PRO A 47 -12.82 -2.33 -9.62
N THR A 48 -12.29 -3.48 -10.05
CA THR A 48 -12.67 -4.14 -11.30
C THR A 48 -13.78 -5.18 -11.13
N VAL A 49 -14.10 -5.56 -9.88
CA VAL A 49 -15.00 -6.69 -9.54
C VAL A 49 -16.36 -6.62 -10.21
N PHE A 50 -16.91 -5.42 -10.41
CA PHE A 50 -18.22 -5.24 -11.02
C PHE A 50 -18.17 -4.82 -12.51
N GLY A 51 -16.97 -4.72 -13.09
CA GLY A 51 -16.76 -4.44 -14.52
C GLY A 51 -17.12 -3.02 -14.99
N ASN A 52 -17.52 -2.14 -14.08
CA ASN A 52 -17.90 -0.75 -14.35
C ASN A 52 -16.68 0.18 -14.47
N LEU A 53 -15.55 -0.17 -13.86
CA LEU A 53 -14.28 0.55 -14.01
C LEU A 53 -13.35 -0.24 -14.94
N LYS A 54 -13.21 0.25 -16.18
CA LYS A 54 -12.38 -0.37 -17.22
C LYS A 54 -11.09 0.43 -17.42
N PRO A 55 -9.96 -0.24 -17.72
CA PRO A 55 -8.74 0.45 -18.09
C PRO A 55 -8.93 1.26 -19.38
N ALA A 56 -8.15 2.32 -19.54
CA ALA A 56 -8.11 3.10 -20.77
C ALA A 56 -7.66 2.22 -21.96
N LYS A 57 -8.25 2.45 -23.14
CA LYS A 57 -7.97 1.62 -24.33
C LYS A 57 -6.51 1.70 -24.76
N GLU A 58 -5.89 2.85 -24.57
CA GLU A 58 -4.49 3.12 -24.86
C GLU A 58 -3.55 2.24 -24.03
N ILE A 59 -3.94 1.91 -22.78
CA ILE A 59 -3.18 0.99 -21.92
C ILE A 59 -3.26 -0.43 -22.48
N LEU A 60 -4.45 -0.86 -22.90
CA LEU A 60 -4.65 -2.18 -23.50
C LEU A 60 -3.86 -2.32 -24.80
N GLN A 61 -3.99 -1.35 -25.70
CA GLN A 61 -3.27 -1.34 -26.97
C GLN A 61 -1.74 -1.35 -26.76
N SER A 62 -1.24 -0.56 -25.82
CA SER A 62 0.20 -0.53 -25.53
C SER A 62 0.73 -1.87 -25.04
N ALA A 63 -0.07 -2.62 -24.27
CA ALA A 63 0.29 -3.97 -23.82
C ALA A 63 0.29 -4.98 -24.98
N GLU A 64 -0.72 -4.91 -25.86
CA GLU A 64 -0.81 -5.74 -27.07
C GLU A 64 0.37 -5.48 -28.02
N ASP A 65 0.68 -4.21 -28.28
CA ASP A 65 1.80 -3.81 -29.14
C ASP A 65 3.13 -4.30 -28.56
N ALA A 66 3.34 -4.17 -27.25
CA ALA A 66 4.53 -4.66 -26.58
C ALA A 66 4.69 -6.18 -26.75
N LEU A 67 3.61 -6.95 -26.57
CA LEU A 67 3.57 -8.39 -26.75
C LEU A 67 3.91 -8.79 -28.19
N HIS A 68 3.24 -8.18 -29.17
CA HIS A 68 3.42 -8.49 -30.58
C HIS A 68 4.77 -8.04 -31.13
N SER A 69 5.39 -7.02 -30.53
CA SER A 69 6.70 -6.55 -30.97
C SER A 69 7.84 -7.55 -30.77
N GLY A 70 7.71 -8.46 -29.80
CA GLY A 70 8.78 -9.37 -29.38
C GLY A 70 9.99 -8.69 -28.72
N LYS A 71 9.96 -7.36 -28.54
CA LYS A 71 11.12 -6.55 -28.08
C LYS A 71 11.32 -6.60 -26.57
N TYR A 72 10.28 -6.91 -25.80
CA TYR A 72 10.27 -6.76 -24.34
C TYR A 72 10.15 -8.09 -23.58
N ASN A 73 10.50 -9.21 -24.24
CA ASN A 73 10.34 -10.56 -23.67
C ASN A 73 11.58 -11.04 -22.87
N GLY A 74 12.69 -10.30 -22.94
CA GLY A 74 13.94 -10.63 -22.24
C GLY A 74 14.05 -9.98 -20.86
N TYR A 75 15.17 -10.23 -20.19
CA TYR A 75 15.47 -9.57 -18.92
C TYR A 75 15.67 -8.06 -19.11
N GLY A 76 15.00 -7.28 -18.26
CA GLY A 76 15.28 -5.86 -18.07
C GLY A 76 16.18 -5.62 -16.85
N PRO A 77 16.64 -4.37 -16.64
CA PRO A 77 17.28 -3.98 -15.39
C PRO A 77 16.35 -4.22 -14.20
N SER A 78 16.90 -4.62 -13.04
CA SER A 78 16.13 -4.85 -11.81
C SER A 78 15.39 -3.60 -11.30
N THR A 79 15.89 -2.42 -11.65
CA THR A 79 15.27 -1.12 -11.34
C THR A 79 14.18 -0.71 -12.33
N GLY A 80 13.99 -1.48 -13.41
CA GLY A 80 13.03 -1.20 -14.47
C GLY A 80 13.66 -0.58 -15.74
N LEU A 81 12.98 -0.76 -16.87
CA LEU A 81 13.37 -0.22 -18.17
C LEU A 81 13.53 1.30 -18.10
N GLU A 82 14.57 1.83 -18.75
CA GLU A 82 14.84 3.27 -18.77
C GLU A 82 13.65 4.07 -19.31
N CYS A 83 13.04 3.63 -20.42
CA CYS A 83 11.86 4.29 -20.99
C CYS A 83 10.67 4.31 -20.02
N ALA A 84 10.45 3.25 -19.25
CA ALA A 84 9.39 3.18 -18.25
C ALA A 84 9.67 4.14 -17.08
N ARG A 85 10.91 4.15 -16.56
CA ARG A 85 11.32 5.09 -15.50
C ARG A 85 11.22 6.55 -15.97
N ALA A 86 11.63 6.85 -17.20
CA ALA A 86 11.51 8.17 -17.79
C ALA A 86 10.04 8.60 -17.97
N ALA A 87 9.16 7.68 -18.36
CA ALA A 87 7.73 7.94 -18.45
C ALA A 87 7.11 8.26 -17.08
N VAL A 88 7.50 7.53 -16.03
CA VAL A 88 7.09 7.81 -14.64
C VAL A 88 7.59 9.18 -14.20
N ALA A 89 8.88 9.48 -14.38
CA ALA A 89 9.45 10.80 -14.06
C ALA A 89 8.70 11.93 -14.78
N LYS A 90 8.52 11.79 -16.10
CA LYS A 90 7.76 12.76 -16.91
C LYS A 90 6.32 12.93 -16.41
N HIS A 91 5.66 11.85 -15.98
CA HIS A 91 4.28 11.94 -15.48
C HIS A 91 4.19 12.76 -14.19
N TRP A 92 5.17 12.62 -13.29
CA TRP A 92 5.18 13.27 -11.98
C TRP A 92 5.85 14.64 -11.95
N SER A 93 6.67 14.99 -12.94
CA SER A 93 7.30 16.32 -13.06
C SER A 93 6.38 17.40 -13.65
N VAL A 94 5.11 17.10 -13.94
CA VAL A 94 4.15 18.09 -14.46
C VAL A 94 3.56 18.91 -13.31
N GLU A 95 3.56 20.23 -13.47
CA GLU A 95 2.96 21.16 -12.50
C GLU A 95 1.49 20.79 -12.22
N GLY A 96 1.12 20.74 -10.94
CA GLY A 96 -0.23 20.43 -10.49
C GLY A 96 -0.53 18.94 -10.24
N LYS A 97 0.40 18.01 -10.47
CA LYS A 97 0.23 16.60 -10.10
C LYS A 97 0.84 16.30 -8.73
N ALA A 98 -0.02 16.22 -7.71
CA ALA A 98 0.36 15.77 -6.38
C ALA A 98 0.56 14.25 -6.36
N GLY A 99 1.74 13.81 -5.91
CA GLY A 99 2.09 12.42 -5.63
C GLY A 99 0.98 11.68 -4.88
N THR A 100 0.40 10.65 -5.47
CA THR A 100 -0.47 9.70 -4.74
C THR A 100 0.46 8.85 -3.89
N GLN A 101 0.48 9.09 -2.59
CA GLN A 101 1.19 8.24 -1.63
C GLN A 101 0.15 7.57 -0.75
N THR A 102 0.23 6.26 -0.58
CA THR A 102 -0.70 5.50 0.28
C THR A 102 -0.05 5.24 1.63
N THR A 103 -0.76 5.36 2.77
CA THR A 103 -0.40 5.04 4.19
C THR A 103 -1.60 4.72 5.10
N GLY A 104 -1.46 3.95 6.16
CA GLY A 104 -2.63 3.39 6.87
C GLY A 104 -3.32 2.23 6.14
N PHE A 105 -2.93 1.96 4.89
CA PHE A 105 -3.14 0.67 4.25
C PHE A 105 -2.32 -0.41 5.01
N PRO A 106 -2.90 -1.57 5.40
CA PRO A 106 -2.23 -2.54 6.29
C PRO A 106 -0.89 -3.12 5.79
N LEU A 107 -0.51 -2.83 4.55
CA LEU A 107 0.76 -3.26 3.97
C LEU A 107 1.98 -2.73 4.73
N TYR A 108 1.97 -1.50 5.25
CA TYR A 108 3.16 -0.98 5.98
C TYR A 108 3.44 -1.79 7.23
N THR A 109 2.41 -2.06 8.04
CA THR A 109 2.53 -2.90 9.23
C THR A 109 2.93 -4.32 8.87
N THR A 110 2.39 -4.88 7.78
CA THR A 110 2.77 -6.22 7.29
C THR A 110 4.25 -6.29 6.94
N LEU A 111 4.77 -5.31 6.19
CA LEU A 111 6.17 -5.25 5.77
C LEU A 111 7.10 -4.99 6.97
N ALA A 112 6.74 -4.04 7.83
CA ALA A 112 7.51 -3.70 9.02
C ALA A 112 7.60 -4.90 9.98
N ALA A 113 6.48 -5.58 10.26
CA ALA A 113 6.45 -6.76 11.11
C ALA A 113 7.31 -7.90 10.57
N GLY A 114 7.25 -8.16 9.26
CA GLY A 114 8.11 -9.16 8.62
C GLY A 114 9.60 -8.81 8.75
N LEU A 115 9.95 -7.53 8.62
CA LEU A 115 11.32 -7.04 8.72
C LEU A 115 11.77 -6.72 10.15
N HIS A 116 10.93 -6.94 11.15
CA HIS A 116 11.18 -6.56 12.55
C HIS A 116 11.53 -5.08 12.73
N ILE A 117 10.85 -4.21 11.97
CA ILE A 117 10.94 -2.75 12.10
C ILE A 117 9.87 -2.31 13.09
N ASP A 118 10.28 -1.58 14.12
CA ASP A 118 9.35 -0.99 15.09
C ASP A 118 8.53 0.11 14.42
N THR A 119 7.20 0.04 14.58
CA THR A 119 6.27 1.04 14.04
C THR A 119 5.64 1.84 15.16
N LYS A 120 5.65 3.16 15.00
CA LYS A 120 4.92 4.09 15.86
C LYS A 120 3.78 4.70 15.08
N HIS A 121 2.65 4.90 15.75
CA HIS A 121 1.44 5.44 15.15
C HIS A 121 1.21 6.86 15.67
N TYR A 122 0.78 7.72 14.77
CA TYR A 122 0.21 9.02 15.07
C TYR A 122 -1.28 9.00 14.74
N GLU A 123 -2.05 9.86 15.40
CA GLU A 123 -3.50 9.87 15.26
C GLU A 123 -3.98 10.68 14.05
N LEU A 124 -5.17 10.32 13.54
CA LEU A 124 -5.92 11.11 12.57
C LEU A 124 -7.18 11.64 13.24
N LYS A 125 -7.58 12.88 12.95
CA LYS A 125 -8.74 13.56 13.57
C LYS A 125 -10.00 13.43 12.72
N PRO A 126 -10.97 12.55 13.03
CA PRO A 126 -12.17 12.37 12.21
C PRO A 126 -12.99 13.67 12.04
N GLU A 127 -13.06 14.47 13.10
CA GLU A 127 -13.75 15.77 13.14
C GLU A 127 -13.10 16.82 12.24
N SER A 128 -11.84 16.60 11.84
CA SER A 128 -11.06 17.46 10.96
C SER A 128 -10.75 16.76 9.64
N ASN A 129 -11.75 16.05 9.08
CA ASN A 129 -11.63 15.34 7.80
C ASN A 129 -10.44 14.36 7.75
N TRP A 130 -10.14 13.71 8.87
CA TRP A 130 -9.03 12.77 9.02
C TRP A 130 -7.64 13.37 8.78
N GLU A 131 -7.47 14.67 9.00
CA GLU A 131 -6.16 15.31 9.06
C GLU A 131 -5.29 14.67 10.15
N VAL A 132 -3.98 14.64 9.88
CA VAL A 132 -2.96 14.20 10.85
C VAL A 132 -2.99 15.08 12.08
N ASP A 133 -3.02 14.47 13.26
CA ASP A 133 -2.71 15.17 14.50
C ASP A 133 -1.21 15.45 14.58
N LEU A 134 -0.81 16.67 14.25
CA LEU A 134 0.61 17.05 14.18
C LEU A 134 1.31 16.93 15.53
N GLU A 135 0.61 17.19 16.65
CA GLU A 135 1.19 17.02 17.99
C GLU A 135 1.50 15.54 18.28
N SER A 136 0.59 14.65 17.88
CA SER A 136 0.79 13.20 17.97
C SER A 136 1.91 12.72 17.05
N LEU A 137 2.02 13.28 15.85
CA LEU A 137 3.11 12.98 14.91
C LEU A 137 4.47 13.40 15.49
N GLU A 138 4.59 14.64 15.97
CA GLU A 138 5.81 15.14 16.60
C GLU A 138 6.23 14.29 17.81
N ALA A 139 5.27 13.92 18.66
CA ALA A 139 5.54 13.10 19.84
C ALA A 139 5.99 11.66 19.51
N ALA A 140 5.66 11.14 18.31
CA ALA A 140 6.06 9.81 17.89
C ALA A 140 7.52 9.75 17.38
N ILE A 141 8.07 10.88 16.92
CA ILE A 141 9.42 10.95 16.34
C ILE A 141 10.48 10.94 17.45
N ASP A 142 11.48 10.06 17.32
CA ASP A 142 12.68 10.01 18.17
C ASP A 142 13.95 9.72 17.36
N ASP A 143 15.07 9.53 18.05
CA ASP A 143 16.40 9.26 17.47
C ASP A 143 16.51 7.94 16.71
N THR A 144 15.54 7.04 16.86
CA THR A 144 15.44 5.77 16.10
C THR A 144 14.52 5.87 14.87
N THR A 145 13.84 6.99 14.69
CA THR A 145 12.85 7.17 13.63
C THR A 145 13.53 7.39 12.28
N ALA A 146 13.42 6.41 11.38
CA ALA A 146 14.08 6.45 10.07
C ALA A 146 13.20 7.03 8.94
N ALA A 147 11.88 7.04 9.11
CA ALA A 147 10.94 7.53 8.09
C ALA A 147 9.59 7.92 8.70
N ILE A 148 8.94 8.90 8.07
CA ILE A 148 7.54 9.25 8.28
C ILE A 148 6.75 8.83 7.04
N VAL A 149 5.58 8.27 7.24
CA VAL A 149 4.79 7.61 6.20
C VAL A 149 3.41 8.31 6.17
N VAL A 150 3.11 9.10 5.11
CA VAL A 150 1.84 9.85 4.91
C VAL A 150 0.96 9.36 3.73
N ASN A 151 -0.36 9.19 3.94
CA ASN A 151 -1.34 8.71 2.94
C ASN A 151 -2.17 9.86 2.45
N ASN A 152 -2.04 10.17 1.17
CA ASN A 152 -2.92 11.12 0.57
C ASN A 152 -3.05 10.85 -0.94
N PRO A 153 -4.27 10.62 -1.47
CA PRO A 153 -5.56 10.44 -0.78
C PRO A 153 -5.69 9.14 0.02
N SER A 154 -6.40 9.21 1.15
CA SER A 154 -6.42 8.12 2.15
C SER A 154 -7.26 6.90 1.77
N ASN A 155 -6.68 5.72 2.01
CA ASN A 155 -7.38 4.46 2.26
C ASN A 155 -7.01 4.06 3.70
N PRO A 156 -7.96 3.89 4.64
CA PRO A 156 -9.41 3.72 4.43
C PRO A 156 -10.26 5.00 4.53
N CYS A 157 -9.69 6.15 4.90
CA CYS A 157 -10.48 7.30 5.32
C CYS A 157 -11.17 8.05 4.17
N GLY A 158 -10.71 7.89 2.93
CA GLY A 158 -11.21 8.64 1.77
C GLY A 158 -10.89 10.14 1.81
N SER A 159 -10.06 10.59 2.75
CA SER A 159 -9.67 12.00 2.90
C SER A 159 -8.66 12.44 1.86
N VAL A 160 -8.68 13.74 1.56
CA VAL A 160 -7.69 14.41 0.73
C VAL A 160 -7.20 15.64 1.49
N TYR A 161 -5.92 15.68 1.81
CA TYR A 161 -5.31 16.79 2.53
C TYR A 161 -5.22 18.04 1.66
N THR A 162 -5.45 19.16 2.33
CA THR A 162 -5.22 20.49 1.75
C THR A 162 -3.72 20.69 1.54
N LYS A 163 -3.35 21.60 0.62
CA LYS A 163 -1.96 21.99 0.42
C LYS A 163 -1.35 22.49 1.74
N GLN A 164 -2.10 23.31 2.48
CA GLN A 164 -1.68 23.87 3.76
C GLN A 164 -1.39 22.78 4.80
N HIS A 165 -2.24 21.74 4.87
CA HIS A 165 -2.00 20.64 5.81
C HIS A 165 -0.78 19.80 5.42
N LEU A 166 -0.57 19.56 4.12
CA LEU A 166 0.64 18.90 3.62
C LEU A 166 1.92 19.70 3.93
N GLU A 167 1.88 21.03 3.75
CA GLU A 167 2.98 21.92 4.11
C GLU A 167 3.30 21.81 5.61
N ARG A 168 2.30 21.80 6.49
CA ARG A 168 2.52 21.62 7.93
C ARG A 168 3.13 20.26 8.30
N ILE A 169 2.76 19.19 7.60
CA ILE A 169 3.39 17.87 7.81
C ILE A 169 4.86 17.89 7.36
N LEU A 170 5.15 18.57 6.24
CA LEU A 170 6.52 18.76 5.76
C LEU A 170 7.35 19.60 6.74
N ASP A 171 6.76 20.64 7.33
CA ASP A 171 7.42 21.47 8.35
C ASP A 171 7.87 20.58 9.53
N VAL A 172 6.96 19.78 10.10
CA VAL A 172 7.28 18.81 11.17
C VAL A 172 8.41 17.86 10.78
N ALA A 173 8.37 17.33 9.55
CA ALA A 173 9.39 16.40 9.05
C ALA A 173 10.74 17.06 8.78
N SER A 174 10.79 18.39 8.64
CA SER A 174 12.02 19.15 8.34
C SER A 174 12.74 19.65 9.59
N GLU A 175 12.03 19.77 10.71
CA GLU A 175 12.55 20.30 11.98
C GLU A 175 13.23 19.23 12.87
N LYS A 176 13.09 17.94 12.52
CA LYS A 176 13.60 16.79 13.27
C LYS A 176 14.58 15.98 12.44
#